data_AF-A0A0P7UZ84-F1
#
_entry.id   AF-A0A0P7UZ84-F1
#
_cell.length_a   1.000
_cell.length_b   1.000
_cell.length_c   1.000
_cell.angle_alpha   90.00
_cell.angle_beta   90.00
_cell.angle_gamma   90.00
#
_symmetry.space_group_name_H-M   'P 1'
#
loop_
_entity.id
_entity.type
_entity.pdbx_description
1 polymer ?
#
loop_
_entity_poly.entity_id
_entity_poly.type
_entity_poly.pdbx_seq_one_letter_code
_entity_poly.pdbx_strand_id
1 'polypeptide(L)'
;MSILFQKGGRKKVQLSKKRQSYEIQNLWSEEGAGPCILMETPYKEVKSTNDLSGFKQFRFKNLFVKPSPLPCVSWASSDDVWIKMLNKELKYVHDSGFMEQHPSLQPSMRSILLDWLMEVSEVYTLHRETFYLAQDFFDRFMMTQKDVQKNRLQLIGITCLFIASKIEEIYPPKLHEFAYVTDGACDEEEILEMELIVLKELNWDLCPETVISWLKLYIQVASLKDDDNLLVPQFSQETFIQVTQLLDLCILDINSLKFQYGILAAAAFCHFTSFEDVNKVSGLSWDSMVDCATWMLPFLRTTRERARVQLKDFKKVAPEDRHNIQTHADYLAMLNNAHHKQQESEAQLSPLPVGGILTPPKSTEKTTIH
;
A
#
# COMPACT_ATOMS: atom_id res chain seq x y z
N MET A 1 16.65 16.80 3.58
CA MET A 1 16.44 17.57 4.83
C MET A 1 16.23 16.51 5.92
N SER A 2 17.28 16.14 6.68
CA SER A 2 17.27 14.89 7.47
C SER A 2 16.22 14.92 8.59
N ILE A 3 15.16 14.10 8.48
CA ILE A 3 14.23 13.84 9.58
C ILE A 3 14.95 12.92 10.57
N LEU A 4 15.51 13.53 11.63
CA LEU A 4 16.15 12.84 12.74
C LEU A 4 15.13 12.02 13.53
N PHE A 5 15.08 10.71 13.30
CA PHE A 5 14.63 9.78 14.34
C PHE A 5 15.60 9.89 15.52
N GLN A 6 15.13 10.40 16.66
CA GLN A 6 15.93 10.60 17.87
C GLN A 6 16.77 9.35 18.22
N LYS A 7 18.10 9.52 18.28
CA LYS A 7 19.07 8.51 18.73
C LYS A 7 18.76 8.07 20.17
N GLY A 8 18.27 6.84 20.34
CA GLY A 8 18.29 6.14 21.62
C GLY A 8 19.69 5.58 21.88
N GLY A 9 20.34 5.98 22.97
CA GLY A 9 21.70 5.57 23.31
C GLY A 9 21.84 4.04 23.51
N ARG A 10 22.82 3.43 22.82
CA ARG A 10 23.19 2.01 22.94
C ARG A 10 23.78 1.73 24.33
N LYS A 11 23.09 0.94 25.17
CA LYS A 11 23.71 0.18 26.26
C LYS A 11 23.99 -1.23 25.77
N LYS A 12 25.27 -1.63 25.76
CA LYS A 12 25.69 -3.01 25.45
C LYS A 12 25.17 -3.95 26.55
N VAL A 13 24.31 -4.90 26.18
CA VAL A 13 23.94 -6.06 27.02
C VAL A 13 24.62 -7.29 26.42
N GLN A 14 25.40 -7.97 27.25
CA GLN A 14 26.18 -9.15 26.92
C GLN A 14 25.29 -10.39 27.07
N LEU A 15 24.98 -11.09 25.98
CA LEU A 15 24.17 -12.32 25.98
C LEU A 15 25.07 -13.56 25.82
N SER A 16 24.86 -14.52 26.72
CA SER A 16 25.58 -15.79 26.81
C SER A 16 25.18 -16.75 25.68
N LYS A 17 26.18 -17.31 25.00
CA LYS A 17 26.02 -18.28 23.90
C LYS A 17 25.61 -19.64 24.46
N LYS A 18 24.44 -20.17 24.05
CA LYS A 18 24.17 -21.60 24.01
C LYS A 18 24.07 -22.03 22.54
N ARG A 19 25.08 -22.77 22.07
CA ARG A 19 25.09 -23.45 20.77
C ARG A 19 24.16 -24.67 20.85
N GLN A 20 23.17 -24.76 19.97
CA GLN A 20 22.58 -26.03 19.57
C GLN A 20 23.07 -26.35 18.16
N SER A 21 23.67 -27.53 18.02
CA SER A 21 24.16 -28.12 16.79
C SER A 21 23.09 -29.03 16.20
N TYR A 22 22.89 -28.97 14.89
CA TYR A 22 22.06 -29.92 14.16
C TYR A 22 22.95 -30.66 13.15
N GLU A 23 22.97 -31.99 13.23
CA GLU A 23 23.59 -32.86 12.24
C GLU A 23 22.62 -33.09 11.06
N ILE A 24 23.14 -32.97 9.84
CA ILE A 24 22.41 -33.29 8.60
C ILE A 24 22.76 -34.74 8.24
N GLN A 25 21.78 -35.65 8.34
CA GLN A 25 21.92 -37.01 7.80
C GLN A 25 21.48 -37.04 6.33
N ASN A 26 22.43 -37.35 5.45
CA ASN A 26 22.18 -37.68 4.05
C ASN A 26 21.69 -39.13 3.96
N LEU A 27 20.47 -39.35 3.46
CA LEU A 27 20.03 -40.64 2.93
C LEU A 27 19.74 -40.46 1.43
N TRP A 28 20.74 -40.77 0.60
CA TRP A 28 20.51 -41.17 -0.79
C TRP A 28 20.71 -42.68 -0.82
N SER A 29 19.67 -43.41 -1.18
CA SER A 29 19.81 -44.82 -1.55
C SER A 29 19.71 -44.91 -3.07
N GLU A 30 20.73 -45.49 -3.69
CA GLU A 30 20.70 -45.94 -5.08
C GLU A 30 19.72 -47.10 -5.22
N GLU A 31 18.80 -47.03 -6.19
CA GLU A 31 18.36 -48.12 -7.08
C GLU A 31 17.09 -47.74 -7.88
N GLY A 32 17.16 -47.91 -9.20
CA GLY A 32 16.03 -48.37 -10.03
C GLY A 32 14.98 -47.36 -10.51
N ALA A 33 15.05 -46.98 -11.79
CA ALA A 33 13.95 -46.34 -12.50
C ALA A 33 12.79 -47.31 -12.77
N GLY A 34 11.55 -46.88 -12.51
CA GLY A 34 10.29 -47.56 -12.87
C GLY A 34 9.16 -46.54 -13.10
N PRO A 35 8.10 -46.87 -13.87
CA PRO A 35 7.17 -45.88 -14.40
C PRO A 35 6.23 -45.34 -13.31
N CYS A 36 6.11 -44.01 -13.24
CA CYS A 36 5.24 -43.34 -12.27
C CYS A 36 3.76 -43.65 -12.56
N ILE A 37 3.15 -44.45 -11.68
CA ILE A 37 1.69 -44.59 -11.56
C ILE A 37 1.20 -43.41 -10.70
N LEU A 38 0.22 -42.67 -11.20
CA LEU A 38 -0.48 -41.62 -10.46
C LEU A 38 -1.20 -42.26 -9.25
N MET A 39 -0.74 -41.98 -8.03
CA MET A 39 -1.50 -42.31 -6.82
C MET A 39 -2.35 -41.11 -6.41
N GLU A 40 -3.66 -41.30 -6.35
CA GLU A 40 -4.61 -40.35 -5.78
C GLU A 40 -4.37 -40.22 -4.26
N THR A 41 -4.23 -38.99 -3.78
CA THR A 41 -4.10 -38.69 -2.35
C THR A 41 -5.46 -38.82 -1.64
N PRO A 42 -5.52 -39.43 -0.45
CA PRO A 42 -6.77 -39.67 0.25
C PRO A 42 -7.32 -38.38 0.87
N TYR A 43 -8.57 -38.08 0.57
CA TYR A 43 -9.37 -37.01 1.18
C TYR A 43 -9.41 -37.17 2.70
N LYS A 44 -8.89 -36.17 3.44
CA LYS A 44 -9.24 -35.96 4.85
C LYS A 44 -10.43 -35.02 4.91
N GLU A 45 -11.57 -35.55 5.35
CA GLU A 45 -12.75 -34.77 5.71
C GLU A 45 -12.40 -33.75 6.81
N VAL A 46 -12.60 -32.48 6.51
CA VAL A 46 -12.50 -31.38 7.49
C VAL A 46 -13.79 -31.38 8.32
N LYS A 47 -13.66 -31.64 9.63
CA LYS A 47 -14.77 -31.52 10.58
C LYS A 47 -15.17 -30.05 10.72
N SER A 48 -16.44 -29.78 10.43
CA SER A 48 -17.08 -28.48 10.55
C SER A 48 -17.15 -28.02 12.01
N THR A 49 -16.38 -27.01 12.39
CA THR A 49 -16.57 -26.26 13.64
C THR A 49 -17.39 -25.00 13.32
N ASN A 50 -18.67 -25.02 13.70
CA ASN A 50 -19.62 -23.91 13.55
C ASN A 50 -19.33 -22.78 14.55
N ASP A 51 -18.26 -22.01 14.36
CA ASP A 51 -18.12 -20.70 15.00
C ASP A 51 -17.69 -19.64 13.96
N LEU A 52 -18.68 -19.17 13.22
CA LEU A 52 -18.57 -18.14 12.17
C LEU A 52 -18.91 -16.74 12.70
N SER A 53 -18.78 -16.50 14.01
CA SER A 53 -19.16 -15.22 14.62
C SER A 53 -18.22 -14.05 14.30
N GLY A 54 -17.03 -14.31 13.72
CA GLY A 54 -16.08 -13.28 13.23
C GLY A 54 -16.07 -13.02 11.72
N PHE A 55 -16.83 -13.77 10.90
CA PHE A 55 -16.72 -13.74 9.43
C PHE A 55 -17.77 -12.85 8.73
N LYS A 56 -18.35 -11.87 9.42
CA LYS A 56 -19.46 -11.06 8.89
C LYS A 56 -19.08 -9.96 7.90
N GLN A 57 -17.81 -9.81 7.49
CA GLN A 57 -17.40 -8.69 6.63
C GLN A 57 -17.02 -9.06 5.18
N PHE A 58 -16.97 -10.35 4.83
CA PHE A 58 -16.79 -10.76 3.43
C PHE A 58 -18.14 -11.17 2.84
N ARG A 59 -18.89 -10.17 2.38
CA ARG A 59 -20.04 -10.41 1.53
C ARG A 59 -19.51 -10.82 0.16
N PHE A 60 -19.24 -12.10 -0.03
CA PHE A 60 -19.03 -12.70 -1.36
C PHE A 60 -20.33 -12.51 -2.17
N LYS A 61 -20.52 -11.32 -2.75
CA LYS A 61 -21.43 -11.16 -3.87
C LYS A 61 -20.78 -11.92 -5.02
N ASN A 62 -21.40 -13.04 -5.38
CA ASN A 62 -21.07 -13.88 -6.53
C ASN A 62 -20.30 -13.10 -7.62
N LEU A 63 -19.02 -13.44 -7.80
CA LEU A 63 -18.29 -13.22 -9.06
C LEU A 63 -18.95 -14.11 -10.12
N PHE A 64 -20.20 -13.81 -10.47
CA PHE A 64 -20.70 -14.19 -11.77
C PHE A 64 -19.74 -13.55 -12.76
N VAL A 65 -19.08 -14.40 -13.55
CA VAL A 65 -18.07 -14.05 -14.54
C VAL A 65 -18.63 -12.94 -15.41
N LYS A 66 -18.34 -11.68 -15.05
CA LYS A 66 -18.38 -10.61 -16.02
C LYS A 66 -17.22 -10.90 -16.98
N PRO A 67 -17.42 -10.72 -18.29
CA PRO A 67 -16.33 -10.84 -19.24
C PRO A 67 -15.16 -9.97 -18.78
N SER A 68 -13.94 -10.46 -18.92
CA SER A 68 -12.74 -9.71 -18.58
C SER A 68 -12.78 -8.32 -19.21
N PRO A 69 -12.44 -7.25 -18.47
CA PRO A 69 -12.33 -5.91 -19.04
C PRO A 69 -11.11 -5.77 -19.96
N LEU A 70 -10.22 -6.76 -19.97
CA LEU A 70 -9.07 -6.78 -20.87
C LEU A 70 -9.52 -7.05 -22.31
N PRO A 71 -8.96 -6.33 -23.30
CA PRO A 71 -9.17 -6.66 -24.71
C PRO A 71 -8.60 -8.05 -25.03
N CYS A 72 -8.97 -8.63 -26.17
CA CYS A 72 -8.33 -9.84 -26.67
C CYS A 72 -6.83 -9.56 -26.93
N VAL A 73 -5.95 -10.33 -26.31
CA VAL A 73 -4.50 -10.18 -26.45
C VAL A 73 -3.88 -11.37 -27.20
N SER A 74 -2.78 -11.15 -27.89
CA SER A 74 -2.17 -12.19 -28.76
C SER A 74 -1.33 -13.21 -28.01
N TRP A 75 -0.96 -12.96 -26.75
CA TRP A 75 -0.05 -13.80 -25.96
C TRP A 75 -0.74 -14.71 -24.94
N ALA A 76 -2.03 -14.49 -24.65
CA ALA A 76 -2.77 -15.28 -23.65
C ALA A 76 -4.29 -15.08 -23.80
N SER A 77 -5.07 -15.90 -23.08
CA SER A 77 -6.49 -15.65 -22.87
C SER A 77 -6.68 -14.47 -21.91
N SER A 78 -7.47 -13.47 -22.33
CA SER A 78 -7.77 -12.27 -21.53
C SER A 78 -8.50 -12.58 -20.23
N ASP A 79 -9.35 -13.61 -20.23
CA ASP A 79 -10.03 -14.08 -19.02
C ASP A 79 -9.05 -14.76 -18.06
N ASP A 80 -8.13 -15.58 -18.56
CA ASP A 80 -7.15 -16.27 -17.72
C ASP A 80 -6.18 -15.28 -17.07
N VAL A 81 -5.71 -14.28 -17.83
CA VAL A 81 -4.83 -13.22 -17.31
C VAL A 81 -5.56 -12.45 -16.21
N TRP A 82 -6.78 -12.00 -16.47
CA TRP A 82 -7.56 -11.24 -15.51
C TRP A 82 -7.85 -12.02 -14.23
N ILE A 83 -8.27 -13.28 -14.34
CA ILE A 83 -8.51 -14.16 -13.20
C ILE A 83 -7.22 -14.38 -12.40
N LYS A 84 -6.07 -14.54 -13.07
CA LYS A 84 -4.77 -14.66 -12.38
C LYS A 84 -4.42 -13.37 -11.61
N MET A 85 -4.66 -12.20 -12.18
CA MET A 85 -4.44 -10.92 -11.50
C MET A 85 -5.33 -10.78 -10.27
N LEU A 86 -6.62 -11.08 -10.38
CA LEU A 86 -7.56 -11.04 -9.25
C LEU A 86 -7.16 -12.04 -8.14
N ASN A 87 -6.82 -13.27 -8.51
CA ASN A 87 -6.37 -14.28 -7.54
C ASN A 87 -5.04 -13.87 -6.86
N LYS A 88 -4.16 -13.22 -7.61
CA LYS A 88 -2.91 -12.68 -7.08
C LYS A 88 -3.18 -11.56 -6.09
N GLU A 89 -4.07 -10.62 -6.38
CA GLU A 89 -4.48 -9.61 -5.39
C GLU A 89 -5.06 -10.25 -4.11
N LEU A 90 -5.90 -11.27 -4.24
CA LEU A 90 -6.46 -11.98 -3.07
C LEU A 90 -5.41 -12.73 -2.23
N LYS A 91 -4.28 -13.10 -2.81
CA LYS A 91 -3.17 -13.73 -2.09
C LYS A 91 -2.44 -12.73 -1.18
N TYR A 92 -2.34 -11.47 -1.60
CA TYR A 92 -1.59 -10.44 -0.90
C TYR A 92 -2.53 -9.63 -0.01
N VAL A 93 -2.66 -10.05 1.25
CA VAL A 93 -3.57 -9.43 2.22
C VAL A 93 -2.89 -8.28 2.95
N HIS A 94 -3.60 -7.17 3.09
CA HIS A 94 -3.22 -6.03 3.92
C HIS A 94 -4.27 -5.82 5.01
N ASP A 95 -3.83 -5.44 6.21
CA ASP A 95 -4.74 -5.12 7.30
C ASP A 95 -4.15 -4.04 8.21
N SER A 96 -4.81 -2.88 8.30
CA SER A 96 -4.46 -1.81 9.23
C SER A 96 -4.43 -2.24 10.71
N GLY A 97 -5.08 -3.35 11.06
CA GLY A 97 -5.08 -3.96 12.39
C GLY A 97 -3.69 -4.39 12.88
N PHE A 98 -2.67 -4.48 12.02
CA PHE A 98 -1.29 -4.75 12.48
C PHE A 98 -0.79 -3.72 13.48
N MET A 99 -1.31 -2.49 13.44
CA MET A 99 -0.92 -1.45 14.39
C MET A 99 -1.23 -1.82 15.85
N GLU A 100 -2.25 -2.65 16.10
CA GLU A 100 -2.57 -3.15 17.44
C GLU A 100 -1.47 -4.10 17.97
N GLN A 101 -0.68 -4.70 17.08
CA GLN A 101 0.44 -5.57 17.43
C GLN A 101 1.72 -4.78 17.79
N HIS A 102 1.71 -3.46 17.63
CA HIS A 102 2.85 -2.58 17.90
C HIS A 102 2.47 -1.39 18.80
N PRO A 103 2.30 -1.59 20.12
CA PRO A 103 1.83 -0.56 21.05
C PRO A 103 2.72 0.69 21.11
N SER A 104 4.00 0.56 20.75
CA SER A 104 4.95 1.67 20.72
C SER A 104 4.88 2.54 19.46
N LEU A 105 4.09 2.13 18.46
CA LEU A 105 3.97 2.80 17.17
C LEU A 105 2.64 3.55 17.06
N GLN A 106 2.62 4.55 16.17
CA GLN A 106 1.45 5.34 15.83
C GLN A 106 1.29 5.39 14.30
N PRO A 107 0.06 5.48 13.76
CA PRO A 107 -0.19 5.63 12.31
C PRO A 107 0.67 6.69 11.63
N SER A 108 0.87 7.83 12.28
CA SER A 108 1.71 8.91 11.77
C SER A 108 3.18 8.51 11.54
N MET A 109 3.71 7.55 12.32
CA MET A 109 5.09 7.08 12.11
C MET A 109 5.24 6.31 10.79
N ARG A 110 4.21 5.55 10.39
CA ARG A 110 4.16 4.93 9.06
C ARG A 110 4.08 6.01 7.98
N SER A 111 3.21 7.01 8.13
CA SER A 111 3.10 8.11 7.17
C SER A 111 4.42 8.86 6.98
N ILE A 112 5.14 9.15 8.08
CA ILE A 112 6.47 9.80 8.04
C ILE A 112 7.49 8.91 7.33
N LEU A 113 7.49 7.60 7.61
CA LEU A 113 8.39 6.67 6.94
C LEU A 113 8.13 6.60 5.43
N LEU A 114 6.87 6.44 5.02
CA LEU A 114 6.51 6.32 3.61
C LEU A 114 6.76 7.63 2.84
N ASP A 115 6.48 8.78 3.44
CA ASP A 115 6.81 10.10 2.87
C ASP A 115 8.32 10.24 2.63
N TRP A 116 9.14 9.84 3.62
CA TRP A 116 10.60 9.82 3.46
C TRP A 116 11.04 8.84 2.37
N LEU A 117 10.44 7.65 2.25
CA LEU A 117 10.78 6.70 1.18
C LEU A 117 10.42 7.26 -0.21
N MET A 118 9.37 8.07 -0.35
CA MET A 118 9.09 8.79 -1.60
C MET A 118 10.16 9.84 -1.91
N GLU A 119 10.64 10.60 -0.91
CA GLU A 119 11.76 11.54 -1.08
C GLU A 119 13.03 10.82 -1.54
N VAL A 120 13.38 9.71 -0.88
CA VAL A 120 14.53 8.86 -1.27
C VAL A 120 14.37 8.33 -2.69
N SER A 121 13.16 7.88 -3.05
CA SER A 121 12.85 7.38 -4.39
C SER A 121 13.02 8.45 -5.46
N GLU A 122 12.58 9.68 -5.21
CA GLU A 122 12.83 10.79 -6.14
C GLU A 122 14.33 11.11 -6.27
N VAL A 123 15.06 11.17 -5.16
CA VAL A 123 16.51 11.47 -5.16
C VAL A 123 17.30 10.46 -5.98
N TYR A 124 16.98 9.17 -5.85
CA TYR A 124 17.60 8.10 -6.63
C TYR A 124 16.95 7.85 -7.99
N THR A 125 15.93 8.65 -8.37
CA THR A 125 15.21 8.51 -9.64
C THR A 125 14.64 7.09 -9.82
N LEU A 126 14.08 6.52 -8.74
CA LEU A 126 13.45 5.21 -8.75
C LEU A 126 12.04 5.28 -9.35
N HIS A 127 11.58 4.15 -9.89
CA HIS A 127 10.22 4.03 -10.39
C HIS A 127 9.19 4.11 -9.24
N ARG A 128 7.99 4.61 -9.54
CA ARG A 128 6.82 4.56 -8.66
C ARG A 128 6.54 3.13 -8.24
N GLU A 129 6.69 2.17 -9.16
CA GLU A 129 6.49 0.74 -8.87
C GLU A 129 7.42 0.28 -7.74
N THR A 130 8.70 0.67 -7.77
CA THR A 130 9.68 0.38 -6.71
C THR A 130 9.23 0.89 -5.35
N PHE A 131 8.71 2.13 -5.27
CA PHE A 131 8.18 2.68 -4.03
C PHE A 131 6.96 1.89 -3.53
N TYR A 132 6.00 1.59 -4.41
CA TYR A 132 4.78 0.87 -4.02
C TYR A 132 5.04 -0.60 -3.64
N LEU A 133 6.04 -1.26 -4.27
CA LEU A 133 6.54 -2.55 -3.82
C LEU A 133 7.15 -2.43 -2.41
N ALA A 134 7.97 -1.40 -2.14
CA ALA A 134 8.55 -1.19 -0.83
C ALA A 134 7.50 -0.93 0.25
N GLN A 135 6.45 -0.17 -0.07
CA GLN A 135 5.31 0.07 0.83
C GLN A 135 4.52 -1.22 1.10
N ASP A 136 4.24 -2.03 0.06
CA ASP A 136 3.60 -3.35 0.21
C ASP A 136 4.42 -4.28 1.12
N PHE A 137 5.72 -4.38 0.87
CA PHE A 137 6.63 -5.20 1.68
C PHE A 137 6.66 -4.72 3.12
N PHE A 138 6.73 -3.41 3.34
CA PHE A 138 6.71 -2.84 4.68
C PHE A 138 5.44 -3.22 5.43
N ASP A 139 4.26 -2.95 4.87
CA ASP A 139 3.00 -3.20 5.58
C ASP A 139 2.76 -4.68 5.85
N ARG A 140 3.01 -5.54 4.86
CA ARG A 140 2.89 -7.00 5.03
C ARG A 140 3.92 -7.54 6.02
N PHE A 141 5.14 -6.99 6.01
CA PHE A 141 6.16 -7.38 6.98
C PHE A 141 5.71 -7.00 8.39
N MET A 142 5.20 -5.79 8.61
CA MET A 142 4.71 -5.37 9.93
C MET A 142 3.60 -6.29 10.46
N MET A 143 2.70 -6.80 9.59
CA MET A 143 1.68 -7.80 9.97
C MET A 143 2.24 -9.10 10.54
N THR A 144 3.49 -9.48 10.19
CA THR A 144 4.16 -10.69 10.70
C THR A 144 4.88 -10.47 12.03
N GLN A 145 5.13 -9.20 12.40
CA GLN A 145 5.96 -8.85 13.54
C GLN A 145 5.12 -8.47 14.76
N LYS A 146 5.75 -8.37 15.94
CA LYS A 146 5.13 -7.87 17.17
C LYS A 146 6.06 -6.91 17.88
N ASP A 147 5.48 -5.87 18.48
CA ASP A 147 6.18 -4.87 19.31
C ASP A 147 7.43 -4.25 18.65
N VAL A 148 7.34 -3.95 17.36
CA VAL A 148 8.40 -3.26 16.62
C VAL A 148 8.59 -1.88 17.22
N GLN A 149 9.83 -1.56 17.60
CA GLN A 149 10.17 -0.28 18.20
C GLN A 149 10.35 0.80 17.14
N LYS A 150 10.00 2.05 17.46
CA LYS A 150 10.09 3.21 16.54
C LYS A 150 11.45 3.37 15.85
N ASN A 151 12.54 3.05 16.54
CA ASN A 151 13.90 3.18 16.01
C ASN A 151 14.26 2.11 14.96
N ARG A 152 13.43 1.09 14.79
CA ARG A 152 13.59 0.04 13.76
C ARG A 152 12.93 0.41 12.44
N LEU A 153 12.01 1.37 12.43
CA LEU A 153 11.21 1.70 11.25
C LEU A 153 12.07 2.13 10.06
N GLN A 154 13.07 2.98 10.27
CA GLN A 154 13.95 3.42 9.19
C GLN A 154 14.72 2.26 8.57
N LEU A 155 15.27 1.35 9.40
CA LEU A 155 15.96 0.15 8.94
C LEU A 155 15.02 -0.76 8.13
N ILE A 156 13.81 -1.02 8.62
CA ILE A 156 12.84 -1.87 7.92
C ILE A 156 12.44 -1.22 6.59
N GLY A 157 12.08 0.06 6.60
CA GLY A 157 11.61 0.78 5.41
C GLY A 157 12.69 0.88 4.33
N ILE A 158 13.92 1.27 4.70
CA ILE A 158 15.01 1.38 3.71
C ILE A 158 15.40 0.02 3.14
N THR A 159 15.29 -1.04 3.96
CA THR A 159 15.53 -2.41 3.50
C THR A 159 14.43 -2.89 2.54
N CYS A 160 13.16 -2.57 2.81
CA CYS A 160 12.07 -2.87 1.89
C CYS A 160 12.27 -2.16 0.54
N LEU A 161 12.73 -0.90 0.55
CA LEU A 161 13.07 -0.17 -0.68
C LEU A 161 14.30 -0.77 -1.39
N PHE A 162 15.30 -1.24 -0.64
CA PHE A 162 16.44 -1.95 -1.22
C PHE A 162 16.01 -3.24 -1.93
N ILE A 163 15.17 -4.07 -1.29
CA ILE A 163 14.62 -5.29 -1.90
C ILE A 163 13.81 -4.94 -3.16
N ALA A 164 12.89 -3.98 -3.08
CA ALA A 164 12.07 -3.56 -4.20
C ALA A 164 12.92 -3.05 -5.38
N SER A 165 13.95 -2.26 -5.11
CA SER A 165 14.82 -1.74 -6.16
C SER A 165 15.54 -2.85 -6.92
N LYS A 166 15.97 -3.92 -6.23
CA LYS A 166 16.62 -5.07 -6.88
C LYS A 166 15.68 -5.89 -7.77
N ILE A 167 14.36 -5.80 -7.53
CA ILE A 167 13.34 -6.50 -8.30
C ILE A 167 12.97 -5.69 -9.55
N GLU A 168 12.77 -4.38 -9.39
CA GLU A 168 12.14 -3.53 -10.40
C GLU A 168 13.15 -2.74 -11.24
N GLU A 169 14.27 -2.29 -10.66
CA GLU A 169 15.21 -1.40 -11.37
C GLU A 169 16.19 -2.20 -12.23
N ILE A 170 16.46 -1.70 -13.45
CA ILE A 170 17.52 -2.26 -14.32
C ILE A 170 18.90 -2.09 -13.66
N TYR A 171 19.12 -0.92 -13.03
CA TYR A 171 20.35 -0.57 -12.34
C TYR A 171 20.03 -0.01 -10.95
N PRO A 172 19.74 -0.87 -9.95
CA PRO A 172 19.40 -0.42 -8.61
C PRO A 172 20.59 0.28 -7.93
N PRO A 173 20.34 1.26 -7.03
CA PRO A 173 21.38 1.83 -6.20
C PRO A 173 22.09 0.76 -5.38
N LYS A 174 23.37 0.98 -5.09
CA LYS A 174 24.19 0.04 -4.33
C LYS A 174 23.86 0.13 -2.84
N LEU A 175 24.18 -0.93 -2.11
CA LEU A 175 23.93 -1.03 -0.66
C LEU A 175 24.43 0.18 0.12
N HIS A 176 25.65 0.66 -0.17
CA HIS A 176 26.23 1.83 0.48
C HIS A 176 25.43 3.13 0.24
N GLU A 177 24.72 3.26 -0.88
CA GLU A 177 23.85 4.42 -1.17
C GLU A 177 22.60 4.40 -0.28
N PHE A 178 22.03 3.20 -0.08
CA PHE A 178 20.93 2.99 0.87
C PHE A 178 21.36 3.21 2.33
N ALA A 179 22.56 2.79 2.73
CA ALA A 179 23.10 3.11 4.05
C ALA A 179 23.35 4.62 4.21
N TYR A 180 23.96 5.24 3.20
CA TYR A 180 24.29 6.66 3.18
C TYR A 180 23.07 7.56 3.36
N VAL A 181 21.95 7.26 2.69
CA VAL A 181 20.73 8.09 2.77
C VAL A 181 20.07 8.05 4.15
N THR A 182 20.45 7.09 5.00
CA THR A 182 19.98 7.04 6.41
C THR A 182 20.76 7.96 7.35
N ASP A 183 21.76 8.70 6.86
CA ASP A 183 22.59 9.61 7.67
C ASP A 183 23.27 8.88 8.87
N GLY A 184 23.74 7.66 8.61
CA GLY A 184 24.42 6.79 9.58
C GLY A 184 23.50 6.19 10.64
N ALA A 185 22.18 6.16 10.42
CA ALA A 185 21.23 5.48 11.29
C ALA A 185 21.15 3.98 11.03
N CYS A 186 21.51 3.53 9.82
CA CYS A 186 21.54 2.12 9.42
C CYS A 186 22.85 1.81 8.72
N ASP A 187 23.58 0.82 9.24
CA ASP A 187 24.81 0.33 8.64
C ASP A 187 24.52 -0.71 7.53
N GLU A 188 25.43 -0.90 6.58
CA GLU A 188 25.26 -1.86 5.47
C GLU A 188 24.97 -3.29 5.96
N GLU A 189 25.62 -3.73 7.04
CA GLU A 189 25.40 -5.04 7.67
C GLU A 189 23.99 -5.16 8.24
N GLU A 190 23.46 -4.12 8.88
CA GLU A 190 22.10 -4.11 9.43
C GLU A 190 21.06 -4.24 8.31
N ILE A 191 21.28 -3.60 7.16
CA ILE A 191 20.41 -3.69 5.99
C ILE A 191 20.44 -5.11 5.41
N LEU A 192 21.61 -5.74 5.28
CA LEU A 192 21.72 -7.12 4.79
C LEU A 192 21.05 -8.14 5.72
N GLU A 193 21.22 -7.98 7.04
CA GLU A 193 20.56 -8.84 8.02
C GLU A 193 19.04 -8.67 7.97
N MET A 194 18.56 -7.41 7.94
CA MET A 194 17.14 -7.11 7.83
C MET A 194 16.56 -7.64 6.52
N GLU A 195 17.30 -7.58 5.41
CA GLU A 195 16.84 -8.08 4.12
C GLU A 195 16.47 -9.56 4.22
N LEU A 196 17.35 -10.38 4.80
CA LEU A 196 17.09 -11.80 4.98
C LEU A 196 15.88 -12.07 5.89
N ILE A 197 15.64 -11.21 6.88
CA ILE A 197 14.48 -11.31 7.76
C ILE A 197 13.20 -11.00 6.98
N VAL A 198 13.15 -9.87 6.27
CA VAL A 198 11.99 -9.47 5.46
C VAL A 198 11.65 -10.54 4.42
N LEU A 199 12.64 -11.04 3.68
CA LEU A 199 12.45 -12.07 2.66
C LEU A 199 11.85 -13.37 3.22
N LYS A 200 12.30 -13.80 4.41
CA LYS A 200 11.81 -15.00 5.07
C LYS A 200 10.40 -14.83 5.61
N GLU A 201 10.13 -13.72 6.31
CA GLU A 201 8.82 -13.46 6.91
C GLU A 201 7.74 -13.25 5.84
N LEU A 202 8.10 -12.71 4.67
CA LEU A 202 7.22 -12.61 3.51
C LEU A 202 7.16 -13.90 2.66
N ASN A 203 7.84 -14.98 3.07
CA ASN A 203 7.92 -16.25 2.32
C ASN A 203 8.31 -16.09 0.84
N TRP A 204 9.16 -15.11 0.52
CA TRP A 204 9.54 -14.74 -0.86
C TRP A 204 8.36 -14.35 -1.77
N ASP A 205 7.19 -14.04 -1.21
CA ASP A 205 6.06 -13.49 -1.96
C ASP A 205 6.29 -11.99 -2.21
N LEU A 206 7.08 -11.67 -3.24
CA LEU A 206 7.57 -10.32 -3.52
C LEU A 206 7.00 -9.69 -4.79
N CYS A 207 6.02 -10.32 -5.40
CA CYS A 207 5.38 -9.81 -6.61
C CYS A 207 3.89 -9.61 -6.32
N PRO A 208 3.47 -8.58 -5.58
CA PRO A 208 2.06 -8.18 -5.50
C PRO A 208 1.57 -7.59 -6.84
N GLU A 209 0.28 -7.32 -6.96
CA GLU A 209 -0.24 -6.34 -7.93
C GLU A 209 -0.40 -5.01 -7.19
N THR A 210 0.50 -4.05 -7.40
CA THR A 210 0.48 -2.77 -6.67
C THR A 210 -0.66 -1.87 -7.12
N VAL A 211 -0.97 -0.83 -6.32
CA VAL A 211 -1.94 0.20 -6.70
C VAL A 211 -1.54 0.89 -8.02
N ILE A 212 -0.25 1.09 -8.26
CA ILE A 212 0.25 1.70 -9.50
C ILE A 212 0.13 0.75 -10.69
N SER A 213 0.42 -0.54 -10.51
CA SER A 213 0.21 -1.56 -11.54
C SER A 213 -1.27 -1.61 -11.98
N TRP A 214 -2.21 -1.60 -11.04
CA TRP A 214 -3.64 -1.52 -11.34
C TRP A 214 -4.02 -0.21 -12.06
N LEU A 215 -3.51 0.93 -11.59
CA LEU A 215 -3.79 2.21 -12.23
C LEU A 215 -3.29 2.24 -13.68
N LYS A 216 -2.05 1.80 -13.93
CA LYS A 216 -1.46 1.73 -15.27
C LYS A 216 -2.34 0.89 -16.19
N LEU A 217 -2.81 -0.26 -15.71
CA LEU A 217 -3.72 -1.10 -16.47
C LEU A 217 -5.03 -0.40 -16.81
N TYR A 218 -5.70 0.20 -15.82
CA TYR A 218 -6.98 0.87 -16.03
C TYR A 218 -6.88 2.04 -17.01
N ILE A 219 -5.87 2.90 -16.85
CA ILE A 219 -5.68 4.05 -17.74
C ILE A 219 -5.28 3.57 -19.14
N GLN A 220 -4.43 2.54 -19.25
CA GLN A 220 -4.06 1.96 -20.54
C GLN A 220 -5.29 1.44 -21.28
N VAL A 221 -6.09 0.56 -20.65
CA VAL A 221 -7.31 0.00 -21.26
C VAL A 221 -8.31 1.11 -21.62
N ALA A 222 -8.43 2.16 -20.81
CA ALA A 222 -9.28 3.32 -21.11
C ALA A 222 -8.80 4.13 -22.32
N SER A 223 -7.50 4.09 -22.61
CA SER A 223 -6.86 4.87 -23.69
C SER A 223 -6.72 4.11 -25.00
N LEU A 224 -6.96 2.79 -25.01
CA LEU A 224 -6.85 1.95 -26.21
C LEU A 224 -7.89 2.35 -27.26
N LYS A 225 -7.45 2.34 -28.52
CA LYS A 225 -8.34 2.36 -29.69
C LYS A 225 -8.40 0.96 -30.31
N ASP A 226 -9.33 0.78 -31.24
CA ASP A 226 -9.46 -0.48 -31.98
C ASP A 226 -8.12 -0.79 -32.68
N ASP A 227 -7.62 -2.02 -32.51
CA ASP A 227 -6.32 -2.56 -32.98
C ASP A 227 -5.04 -2.15 -32.22
N ASP A 228 -5.14 -1.39 -31.12
CA ASP A 228 -3.96 -1.01 -30.34
C ASP A 228 -3.38 -2.17 -29.49
N ASN A 229 -2.04 -2.20 -29.37
CA ASN A 229 -1.34 -3.18 -28.53
C ASN A 229 -1.37 -2.75 -27.06
N LEU A 230 -2.05 -3.54 -26.21
CA LEU A 230 -2.15 -3.32 -24.76
C LEU A 230 -0.79 -3.10 -24.07
N LEU A 231 0.31 -3.70 -24.58
CA LEU A 231 1.64 -3.60 -23.97
C LEU A 231 2.39 -2.31 -24.31
N VAL A 232 1.91 -1.52 -25.27
CA VAL A 232 2.53 -0.25 -25.65
C VAL A 232 1.83 0.88 -24.90
N PRO A 233 2.51 1.61 -23.98
CA PRO A 233 1.88 2.70 -23.25
C PRO A 233 1.35 3.79 -24.18
N GLN A 234 0.07 4.11 -24.09
CA GLN A 234 -0.61 5.08 -24.96
C GLN A 234 -1.38 6.16 -24.18
N PHE A 235 -1.35 6.10 -22.87
CA PHE A 235 -2.09 7.03 -22.02
C PHE A 235 -1.38 8.36 -21.81
N SER A 236 -2.16 9.37 -21.41
CA SER A 236 -1.66 10.70 -21.06
C SER A 236 -0.78 10.65 -19.80
N GLN A 237 0.49 11.04 -19.95
CA GLN A 237 1.42 11.20 -18.82
C GLN A 237 0.90 12.19 -17.78
N GLU A 238 0.23 13.27 -18.22
CA GLU A 238 -0.34 14.28 -17.30
C GLU A 238 -1.46 13.72 -16.44
N THR A 239 -2.37 12.95 -17.04
CA THR A 239 -3.46 12.30 -16.31
C THR A 239 -2.89 11.31 -15.30
N PHE A 240 -1.90 10.53 -15.73
CA PHE A 240 -1.23 9.57 -14.85
C PHE A 240 -0.64 10.24 -13.62
N ILE A 241 0.20 11.28 -13.78
CA ILE A 241 0.84 11.95 -12.64
C ILE A 241 -0.16 12.61 -11.68
N GLN A 242 -1.31 13.09 -12.19
CA GLN A 242 -2.37 13.66 -11.36
C GLN A 242 -3.06 12.60 -10.49
N VAL A 243 -3.42 11.47 -11.09
CA VAL A 243 -4.04 10.37 -10.34
C VAL A 243 -3.04 9.80 -9.33
N THR A 244 -1.76 9.64 -9.71
CA THR A 244 -0.73 9.16 -8.77
C THR A 244 -0.48 10.12 -7.63
N GLN A 245 -0.59 11.44 -7.81
CA GLN A 245 -0.45 12.38 -6.69
C GLN A 245 -1.53 12.16 -5.63
N LEU A 246 -2.76 11.88 -6.05
CA LEU A 246 -3.83 11.52 -5.13
C LEU A 246 -3.51 10.20 -4.41
N LEU A 247 -3.06 9.18 -5.14
CA LEU A 247 -2.71 7.89 -4.57
C LEU A 247 -1.53 7.95 -3.60
N ASP A 248 -0.49 8.73 -3.92
CA ASP A 248 0.66 8.99 -3.04
C ASP A 248 0.15 9.59 -1.72
N LEU A 249 -0.75 10.58 -1.77
CA LEU A 249 -1.33 11.16 -0.57
C LEU A 249 -2.19 10.16 0.22
N CYS A 250 -3.02 9.38 -0.47
CA CYS A 250 -3.91 8.40 0.15
C CYS A 250 -3.14 7.26 0.81
N ILE A 251 -2.05 6.77 0.20
CA ILE A 251 -1.30 5.61 0.73
C ILE A 251 -0.56 5.93 2.04
N LEU A 252 -0.27 7.21 2.29
CA LEU A 252 0.28 7.65 3.58
C LEU A 252 -0.70 7.43 4.74
N ASP A 253 -2.01 7.49 4.48
CA ASP A 253 -3.04 7.23 5.49
C ASP A 253 -3.20 5.71 5.73
N ILE A 254 -3.20 5.30 6.99
CA ILE A 254 -3.30 3.88 7.36
C ILE A 254 -4.65 3.25 6.92
N ASN A 255 -5.71 4.04 6.78
CA ASN A 255 -7.02 3.54 6.36
C ASN A 255 -7.07 3.19 4.87
N SER A 256 -6.05 3.55 4.08
CA SER A 256 -5.90 3.03 2.71
C SER A 256 -5.90 1.50 2.68
N LEU A 257 -5.34 0.86 3.72
CA LEU A 257 -5.25 -0.60 3.85
C LEU A 257 -6.61 -1.29 4.08
N LYS A 258 -7.70 -0.53 4.25
CA LYS A 258 -9.07 -1.09 4.30
C LYS A 258 -9.59 -1.45 2.91
N PHE A 259 -8.93 -0.99 1.86
CA PHE A 259 -9.34 -1.16 0.48
C PHE A 259 -8.31 -1.99 -0.28
N GLN A 260 -8.80 -2.86 -1.16
CA GLN A 260 -7.95 -3.57 -2.12
C GLN A 260 -7.26 -2.58 -3.07
N TYR A 261 -6.07 -2.93 -3.55
CA TYR A 261 -5.26 -2.04 -4.39
C TYR A 261 -5.94 -1.72 -5.72
N GLY A 262 -6.63 -2.67 -6.32
CA GLY A 262 -7.46 -2.48 -7.51
C GLY A 262 -8.64 -1.54 -7.25
N ILE A 263 -9.22 -1.54 -6.05
CA ILE A 263 -10.30 -0.61 -5.66
C ILE A 263 -9.73 0.79 -5.43
N LEU A 264 -8.59 0.93 -4.73
CA LEU A 264 -7.92 2.23 -4.54
C LEU A 264 -7.60 2.88 -5.90
N ALA A 265 -6.97 2.12 -6.80
CA ALA A 265 -6.60 2.62 -8.13
C ALA A 265 -7.84 3.04 -8.94
N ALA A 266 -8.90 2.23 -8.95
CA ALA A 266 -10.13 2.52 -9.67
C ALA A 266 -10.88 3.73 -9.09
N ALA A 267 -10.98 3.83 -7.76
CA ALA A 267 -11.62 4.96 -7.08
C ALA A 267 -10.86 6.27 -7.33
N ALA A 268 -9.52 6.23 -7.26
CA ALA A 268 -8.70 7.40 -7.58
C ALA A 268 -8.89 7.82 -9.04
N PHE A 269 -8.82 6.87 -9.98
CA PHE A 269 -9.03 7.16 -11.40
C PHE A 269 -10.43 7.75 -11.67
N CYS A 270 -11.47 7.23 -11.00
CA CYS A 270 -12.85 7.71 -11.10
C CYS A 270 -13.02 9.20 -10.73
N HIS A 271 -12.12 9.79 -9.94
CA HIS A 271 -12.17 11.23 -9.63
C HIS A 271 -11.62 12.13 -10.75
N PHE A 272 -10.98 11.53 -11.76
CA PHE A 272 -10.38 12.21 -12.93
C PHE A 272 -11.00 11.76 -14.26
N THR A 273 -11.92 10.78 -14.24
CA THR A 273 -12.68 10.32 -15.39
C THR A 273 -14.15 10.02 -15.02
N SER A 274 -14.93 9.44 -15.93
CA SER A 274 -16.30 9.00 -15.63
C SER A 274 -16.33 7.63 -14.94
N PHE A 275 -17.36 7.39 -14.12
CA PHE A 275 -17.59 6.05 -13.56
C PHE A 275 -17.84 5.00 -14.65
N GLU A 276 -18.44 5.39 -15.78
CA GLU A 276 -18.67 4.49 -16.91
C GLU A 276 -17.35 3.95 -17.47
N ASP A 277 -16.35 4.82 -17.64
CA ASP A 277 -15.01 4.41 -18.08
C ASP A 277 -14.36 3.47 -17.07
N VAL A 278 -14.42 3.81 -15.77
CA VAL A 278 -13.87 2.95 -14.71
C VAL A 278 -14.55 1.60 -14.66
N ASN A 279 -15.89 1.56 -14.79
CA ASN A 279 -16.65 0.32 -14.82
C ASN A 279 -16.24 -0.56 -16.01
N LYS A 280 -16.03 0.04 -17.18
CA LYS A 280 -15.60 -0.66 -18.39
C LYS A 280 -14.21 -1.29 -18.22
N VAL A 281 -13.25 -0.58 -17.60
CA VAL A 281 -11.85 -1.05 -17.52
C VAL A 281 -11.54 -1.90 -16.29
N SER A 282 -12.36 -1.85 -15.25
CA SER A 282 -12.15 -2.61 -14.01
C SER A 282 -13.19 -3.70 -13.77
N GLY A 283 -14.36 -3.62 -14.41
CA GLY A 283 -15.51 -4.48 -14.11
C GLY A 283 -16.21 -4.19 -12.76
N LEU A 284 -15.67 -3.27 -11.95
CA LEU A 284 -16.15 -2.95 -10.60
C LEU A 284 -17.46 -2.16 -10.64
N SER A 285 -18.43 -2.57 -9.81
CA SER A 285 -19.66 -1.80 -9.61
C SER A 285 -19.44 -0.60 -8.69
N TRP A 286 -20.26 0.44 -8.83
CA TRP A 286 -20.23 1.61 -7.94
C TRP A 286 -20.37 1.22 -6.47
N ASP A 287 -21.28 0.29 -6.14
CA ASP A 287 -21.45 -0.24 -4.78
C ASP A 287 -20.15 -0.77 -4.14
N SER A 288 -19.22 -1.30 -4.95
CA SER A 288 -17.96 -1.85 -4.47
C SER A 288 -16.89 -0.78 -4.26
N MET A 289 -17.03 0.38 -4.91
CA MET A 289 -16.03 1.46 -4.88
C MET A 289 -16.48 2.68 -4.08
N VAL A 290 -17.79 2.86 -3.85
CA VAL A 290 -18.36 4.09 -3.28
C VAL A 290 -17.75 4.46 -1.93
N ASP A 291 -17.48 3.47 -1.07
CA ASP A 291 -16.86 3.71 0.24
C ASP A 291 -15.44 4.26 0.07
N CYS A 292 -14.66 3.67 -0.84
CA CYS A 292 -13.30 4.12 -1.15
C CYS A 292 -13.29 5.49 -1.82
N ALA A 293 -14.13 5.69 -2.84
CA ALA A 293 -14.24 6.95 -3.57
C ALA A 293 -14.68 8.10 -2.66
N THR A 294 -15.59 7.84 -1.72
CA THR A 294 -16.05 8.81 -0.72
C THR A 294 -14.96 9.10 0.31
N TRP A 295 -14.28 8.07 0.82
CA TRP A 295 -13.14 8.22 1.73
C TRP A 295 -12.01 9.06 1.11
N MET A 296 -11.78 8.97 -0.20
CA MET A 296 -10.76 9.77 -0.91
C MET A 296 -11.08 11.26 -1.04
N LEU A 297 -12.33 11.70 -0.81
CA LEU A 297 -12.75 13.08 -1.08
C LEU A 297 -11.94 14.17 -0.33
N PRO A 298 -11.62 14.04 0.97
CA PRO A 298 -10.80 15.04 1.67
C PRO A 298 -9.40 15.16 1.06
N PHE A 299 -8.79 14.03 0.67
CA PHE A 299 -7.47 13.98 0.03
C PHE A 299 -7.50 14.62 -1.37
N LEU A 300 -8.54 14.33 -2.16
CA LEU A 300 -8.77 14.95 -3.46
C LEU A 300 -8.94 16.47 -3.36
N ARG A 301 -9.71 16.95 -2.39
CA ARG A 301 -9.89 18.39 -2.17
C ARG A 301 -8.55 19.06 -1.85
N THR A 302 -7.71 18.42 -1.02
CA THR A 302 -6.38 18.95 -0.68
C THR A 302 -5.42 18.96 -1.85
N THR A 303 -5.42 17.94 -2.71
CA THR A 303 -4.58 17.95 -3.93
C THR A 303 -5.01 19.04 -4.92
N ARG A 304 -6.32 19.29 -5.06
CA ARG A 304 -6.88 20.33 -5.96
C ARG A 304 -6.64 21.78 -5.51
N GLU A 305 -6.42 22.02 -4.22
CA GLU A 305 -6.09 23.35 -3.70
C GLU A 305 -4.66 23.80 -4.02
N ARG A 306 -3.79 22.85 -4.38
CA ARG A 306 -2.42 23.15 -4.80
C ARG A 306 -2.36 23.35 -6.32
N ALA A 307 -1.24 23.91 -6.78
CA ALA A 307 -0.98 24.04 -8.20
C ALA A 307 -0.97 22.66 -8.89
N ARG A 308 -1.50 22.59 -10.11
CA ARG A 308 -1.51 21.38 -10.94
C ARG A 308 -0.09 20.82 -11.07
N VAL A 309 0.08 19.56 -10.72
CA VAL A 309 1.36 18.84 -10.88
C VAL A 309 1.82 18.93 -12.32
N GLN A 310 3.10 19.22 -12.47
CA GLN A 310 3.79 19.25 -13.75
C GLN A 310 4.73 18.04 -13.82
N LEU A 311 4.88 17.49 -15.02
CA LEU A 311 5.84 16.43 -15.27
C LEU A 311 7.26 16.95 -14.97
N LYS A 312 7.93 16.35 -13.99
CA LYS A 312 9.32 16.73 -13.65
C LYS A 312 10.28 16.25 -14.74
N ASP A 313 11.31 17.05 -15.01
CA ASP A 313 12.36 16.70 -15.96
C ASP A 313 13.49 15.95 -15.25
N PHE A 314 13.60 14.65 -15.51
CA PHE A 314 14.70 13.82 -15.04
C PHE A 314 15.70 13.63 -16.17
N LYS A 315 16.84 14.32 -16.12
CA LYS A 315 17.82 14.39 -17.21
C LYS A 315 18.33 13.02 -17.70
N LYS A 316 18.35 12.02 -16.83
CA LYS A 316 18.82 10.66 -17.12
C LYS A 316 17.71 9.71 -17.56
N VAL A 317 16.46 10.18 -17.63
CA VAL A 317 15.28 9.37 -17.94
C VAL A 317 14.66 9.85 -19.25
N ALA A 318 14.35 8.89 -20.12
CA ALA A 318 13.75 9.15 -21.41
C ALA A 318 12.38 9.85 -21.24
N PRO A 319 12.02 10.85 -22.08
CA PRO A 319 10.77 11.61 -21.95
C PRO A 319 9.50 10.76 -21.83
N GLU A 320 9.46 9.64 -22.55
CA GLU A 320 8.37 8.67 -22.54
C GLU A 320 8.18 7.98 -21.18
N ASP A 321 9.20 7.96 -20.31
CA ASP A 321 9.21 7.19 -19.07
C ASP A 321 9.22 8.07 -17.79
N ARG A 322 9.36 9.38 -17.93
CA ARG A 322 9.43 10.31 -16.78
C ARG A 322 8.23 10.25 -15.85
N HIS A 323 7.05 9.96 -16.39
CA HIS A 323 5.83 9.78 -15.62
C HIS A 323 5.85 8.52 -14.76
N ASN A 324 6.81 7.61 -14.93
CA ASN A 324 6.98 6.45 -14.08
C ASN A 324 7.91 6.69 -12.89
N ILE A 325 8.66 7.80 -12.86
CA ILE A 325 9.62 8.10 -11.77
C ILE A 325 8.92 8.69 -10.56
N GLN A 326 9.11 8.09 -9.37
CA GLN A 326 8.51 8.57 -8.14
C GLN A 326 8.87 10.04 -7.88
N THR A 327 7.89 10.81 -7.43
CA THR A 327 8.06 12.21 -7.04
C THR A 327 7.66 12.42 -5.60
N HIS A 328 8.28 13.39 -4.96
CA HIS A 328 7.94 13.86 -3.64
C HIS A 328 7.38 15.29 -3.70
N ALA A 329 6.50 15.57 -2.75
CA ALA A 329 5.89 16.85 -2.46
C ALA A 329 5.71 16.94 -0.94
N ASP A 330 5.19 18.06 -0.44
CA ASP A 330 4.89 18.25 0.99
C ASP A 330 3.64 17.44 1.43
N TYR A 331 3.72 16.12 1.28
CA TYR A 331 2.59 15.21 1.45
C TYR A 331 2.17 15.08 2.92
N LEU A 332 3.09 15.22 3.88
CA LEU A 332 2.73 15.22 5.31
C LEU A 332 1.85 16.42 5.69
N ALA A 333 2.15 17.63 5.20
CA ALA A 333 1.28 18.78 5.43
C ALA A 333 -0.07 18.62 4.70
N MET A 334 -0.05 18.06 3.49
CA MET A 334 -1.27 17.73 2.76
C MET A 334 -2.12 16.69 3.51
N LEU A 335 -1.51 15.69 4.11
CA LEU A 335 -2.19 14.64 4.87
C LEU A 335 -2.90 15.24 6.10
N ASN A 336 -2.19 16.08 6.87
CA ASN A 336 -2.77 16.79 8.01
C ASN A 336 -3.98 17.64 7.60
N ASN A 337 -3.89 18.35 6.47
CA ASN A 337 -5.01 19.15 5.94
C ASN A 337 -6.19 18.24 5.53
N ALA A 338 -5.93 17.13 4.85
CA ALA A 338 -6.96 16.16 4.48
C ALA A 338 -7.69 15.58 5.72
N HIS A 339 -6.96 15.26 6.80
CA HIS A 339 -7.56 14.81 8.06
C HIS A 339 -8.43 15.88 8.72
N HIS A 340 -8.01 17.14 8.72
CA HIS A 340 -8.86 18.23 9.22
C HIS A 340 -10.17 18.35 8.45
N LYS A 341 -10.12 18.27 7.11
CA LYS A 341 -11.33 18.29 6.26
C LYS A 341 -12.25 17.10 6.50
N GLN A 342 -11.67 15.93 6.79
CA GLN A 342 -12.45 14.74 7.12
C GLN A 342 -13.24 14.96 8.43
N GLN A 343 -12.57 15.45 9.48
CA GLN A 343 -13.19 15.72 10.78
C GLN A 343 -14.30 16.79 10.68
N GLU A 344 -14.09 17.85 9.90
CA GLU A 344 -15.12 18.87 9.66
C GLU A 344 -16.37 18.30 8.99
N SER A 345 -16.20 17.42 8.00
CA SER A 345 -17.31 16.76 7.32
C SER A 345 -18.10 15.84 8.26
N GLU A 346 -17.42 15.13 9.15
CA GLU A 346 -18.05 14.26 10.16
C GLU A 346 -18.79 15.07 11.24
N ALA A 347 -18.22 16.22 11.64
CA ALA A 347 -18.85 17.12 12.61
C ALA A 347 -20.14 17.77 12.07
N GLN A 348 -20.20 18.08 10.76
CA GLN A 348 -21.39 18.65 10.12
C GLN A 348 -22.54 17.64 9.96
N LEU A 349 -22.25 16.33 9.97
CA LEU A 349 -23.23 15.25 9.87
C LEU A 349 -23.79 14.81 11.23
N SER A 350 -23.18 15.25 12.34
CA SER A 350 -23.64 14.95 13.69
C SER A 350 -24.85 15.85 14.06
N PRO A 351 -25.99 15.30 14.50
CA PRO A 351 -27.14 16.13 14.87
C PRO A 351 -26.79 17.01 16.07
N LEU A 352 -26.96 18.33 15.92
CA LEU A 352 -26.93 19.28 17.04
C LEU A 352 -27.89 18.78 18.13
N PRO A 353 -27.50 18.78 19.41
CA PRO A 353 -28.42 18.41 20.48
C PRO A 353 -29.54 19.46 20.54
N VAL A 354 -30.73 19.07 20.11
CA VAL A 354 -31.98 19.78 20.43
C VAL A 354 -32.23 19.55 21.91
N GLY A 355 -31.60 20.37 22.75
CA GLY A 355 -31.59 20.17 24.20
C GLY A 355 -31.38 21.48 24.95
N GLY A 356 -32.00 22.57 24.49
CA GLY A 356 -32.12 23.79 25.27
C GLY A 356 -33.07 23.57 26.45
N ILE A 357 -32.57 23.06 27.57
CA ILE A 357 -33.27 23.14 28.85
C ILE A 357 -33.32 24.62 29.22
N LEU A 358 -34.50 25.22 29.09
CA LEU A 358 -34.82 26.53 29.62
C LEU A 358 -34.75 26.46 31.15
N THR A 359 -33.63 26.88 31.74
CA THR A 359 -33.56 27.20 33.17
C THR A 359 -34.42 28.45 33.44
N PRO A 360 -35.39 28.41 34.37
CA PRO A 360 -36.16 29.59 34.74
C PRO A 360 -35.30 30.56 35.58
N PRO A 361 -35.52 31.88 35.48
CA PRO A 361 -34.76 32.86 36.24
C PRO A 361 -35.08 32.77 37.74
N LYS A 362 -34.05 32.89 38.57
CA LYS A 362 -34.17 32.95 40.04
C LYS A 362 -34.83 34.27 40.45
N SER A 363 -35.94 34.15 41.18
CA SER A 363 -36.63 35.24 41.88
C SER A 363 -36.10 35.33 43.32
N THR A 364 -35.54 36.50 43.68
CA THR A 364 -35.41 37.13 45.02
C THR A 364 -34.25 38.15 44.93
N GLU A 365 -34.27 39.38 45.44
CA GLU A 365 -35.25 40.21 46.15
C GLU A 365 -34.75 41.68 46.15
N LYS A 366 -35.72 42.61 46.15
CA LYS A 366 -35.76 43.93 46.82
C LYS A 366 -34.83 45.08 46.40
N THR A 367 -35.46 45.96 45.62
CA THR A 367 -35.35 47.42 45.65
C THR A 367 -35.66 47.96 47.07
N THR A 368 -34.76 48.79 47.61
CA THR A 368 -35.07 49.66 48.75
C THR A 368 -35.04 51.10 48.26
N ILE A 369 -36.18 51.78 48.38
CA ILE A 369 -36.32 53.23 48.22
C ILE A 369 -36.23 53.84 49.62
N HIS A 370 -35.18 54.61 49.91
CA HIS A 370 -35.20 55.99 50.40
C HIS A 370 -33.81 56.47 50.81
#